data_AF-A0A6V8NTB2-F1
#
_entry.id   AF-A0A6V8NTB2-F1
#
_cell.length_a   1.000
_cell.length_b   1.000
_cell.length_c   1.000
_cell.angle_alpha   90.00
_cell.angle_beta   90.00
_cell.angle_gamma   90.00
#
_symmetry.space_group_name_H-M   'P 1'
#
loop_
_entity.id
_entity.type
_entity.pdbx_description
1 polymer ?
#
loop_
_entity_poly.entity_id
_entity_poly.type
_entity_poly.pdbx_seq_one_letter_code
_entity_poly.pdbx_strand_id
1 'polypeptide(L)'
;PLSFDPYKFTAKDVARTPKELAILIQTFADRELVKKHFSKGWFSTWLAKVDQDLAYKVLRIEEEAKSVDLALLEISCLLDPEIPYVLVPEEQAETPQELGSQIDKHWKIGKEHIFSGKISAWLKHAGHQDIFEKLEKIRKEYGEQQDRGVEIFLQSLGLPAPEFSIEPVTLSLGTIESIERVSRKVKLTHTGKRGYLCGEIRFSEEIDGVYLEEFILKELPRTGKAKTDLINIRLWPGKSVEFNLVIDAPRIPIGRKYDLSLVTKTNAVSEISIPLSFSIDLPTYSKKRSQKPLQVDKGVEIYTLGELAEYCYQKWSQTDDQILSGQVVKDALHLLQDKKLATWIKESLSERQITQEVEKIVSADMAFSEKCYRFLKLSGVFEENRLITLFRQLRKKEFEVERDSKIETVKNEIRSRVFRERGHSWVEYGVYGVLVYIVVSIVSVSTLVGWEEGPFLPNIILFIIMTILWPLTLIYVIILSIILREWVGWHPFLLIAFTGISTWIFIALVRRSGVSMEVTMKPEEERELSLRTETIEYGDLRKLEESEALTAA
;
A
#
# COMPACT_ATOMS: atom_id res chain seq x y z
N PRO A 1 -17.51 -3.46 -65.32
CA PRO A 1 -17.38 -2.85 -63.98
C PRO A 1 -18.65 -2.07 -63.63
N LEU A 2 -19.44 -2.55 -62.67
CA LEU A 2 -20.59 -1.82 -62.15
C LEU A 2 -20.08 -0.52 -61.51
N SER A 3 -20.52 0.63 -62.02
CA SER A 3 -20.19 1.94 -61.45
C SER A 3 -21.01 2.13 -60.19
N PHE A 4 -20.44 1.83 -59.02
CA PHE A 4 -21.07 2.13 -57.74
C PHE A 4 -20.98 3.63 -57.44
N ASP A 5 -22.01 4.19 -56.82
CA ASP A 5 -21.99 5.58 -56.37
C ASP A 5 -20.89 5.78 -55.32
N PRO A 6 -20.05 6.82 -55.45
CA PRO A 6 -19.00 7.05 -54.49
C PRO A 6 -19.57 7.52 -53.15
N TYR A 7 -18.88 7.19 -52.06
CA TYR A 7 -19.22 7.68 -50.73
C TYR A 7 -18.96 9.19 -50.63
N LYS A 8 -19.83 9.93 -49.94
CA LYS A 8 -19.74 11.38 -49.84
C LYS A 8 -20.04 11.83 -48.41
N PHE A 9 -19.11 12.57 -47.81
CA PHE A 9 -19.43 13.41 -46.65
C PHE A 9 -20.05 14.74 -47.12
N THR A 10 -19.46 15.32 -48.17
CA THR A 10 -19.95 16.55 -48.82
C THR A 10 -19.89 16.38 -50.35
N ALA A 11 -20.27 17.42 -51.10
CA ALA A 11 -20.11 17.42 -52.55
C ALA A 11 -18.63 17.33 -53.01
N LYS A 12 -17.67 17.74 -52.16
CA LYS A 12 -16.23 17.78 -52.48
C LYS A 12 -15.46 16.62 -51.84
N ASP A 13 -15.92 16.13 -50.69
CA ASP A 13 -15.26 15.08 -49.92
C ASP A 13 -15.86 13.72 -50.30
N VAL A 14 -15.26 13.13 -51.33
CA VAL A 14 -15.78 11.95 -52.03
C VAL A 14 -14.76 10.82 -51.99
N ALA A 15 -15.17 9.63 -51.56
CA ALA A 15 -14.37 8.41 -51.60
C ALA A 15 -14.96 7.41 -52.61
N ARG A 16 -14.13 6.96 -53.55
CA ARG A 16 -14.47 5.97 -54.58
C ARG A 16 -14.00 4.57 -54.20
N THR A 17 -13.08 4.47 -53.26
CA THR A 17 -12.51 3.20 -52.80
C THR A 17 -12.53 3.12 -51.27
N PRO A 18 -12.48 1.92 -50.68
CA PRO A 18 -12.32 1.74 -49.24
C PRO A 18 -11.12 2.51 -48.67
N LYS A 19 -9.99 2.52 -49.38
CA LYS A 19 -8.77 3.25 -49.01
C LYS A 19 -8.99 4.77 -48.98
N GLU A 20 -9.66 5.33 -49.99
CA GLU A 20 -10.03 6.75 -49.98
C GLU A 20 -10.97 7.09 -48.83
N LEU A 21 -11.89 6.18 -48.47
CA LEU A 21 -12.78 6.36 -47.32
C LEU A 21 -11.99 6.37 -46.01
N ALA A 22 -11.00 5.49 -45.86
CA ALA A 22 -10.12 5.44 -44.70
C ALA A 22 -9.41 6.78 -44.44
N ILE A 23 -8.83 7.35 -45.51
CA ILE A 23 -8.16 8.66 -45.48
C ILE A 23 -9.16 9.76 -45.11
N LEU A 24 -10.34 9.80 -45.76
CA LEU A 24 -11.36 10.79 -45.44
C LEU A 24 -11.82 10.71 -43.98
N ILE A 25 -12.01 9.51 -43.42
CA ILE A 25 -12.40 9.37 -42.01
C ILE A 25 -11.38 10.03 -41.08
N GLN A 26 -10.08 9.97 -41.39
CA GLN A 26 -9.03 10.54 -40.56
C GLN A 26 -8.84 12.04 -40.78
N THR A 27 -8.84 12.49 -42.02
CA THR A 27 -8.45 13.88 -42.37
C THR A 27 -9.61 14.85 -42.44
N PHE A 28 -10.86 14.35 -42.42
CA PHE A 28 -12.02 15.23 -42.56
C PHE A 28 -12.19 16.14 -41.34
N ALA A 29 -12.32 17.44 -41.62
CA ALA A 29 -12.27 18.48 -40.59
C ALA A 29 -13.46 18.45 -39.61
N ASP A 30 -14.66 18.11 -40.10
CA ASP A 30 -15.86 18.03 -39.25
C ASP A 30 -16.01 16.61 -38.68
N ARG A 31 -15.36 16.38 -37.55
CA ARG A 31 -15.37 15.09 -36.83
C ARG A 31 -16.78 14.69 -36.36
N GLU A 32 -17.66 15.64 -36.06
CA GLU A 32 -19.02 15.34 -35.61
C GLU A 32 -19.87 14.78 -36.74
N LEU A 33 -19.67 15.26 -37.97
CA LEU A 33 -20.31 14.65 -39.14
C LEU A 33 -19.81 13.21 -39.37
N VAL A 34 -18.51 12.93 -39.20
CA VAL A 34 -17.97 11.56 -39.30
C VAL A 34 -18.63 10.64 -38.27
N LYS A 35 -18.72 11.08 -37.01
CA LYS A 35 -19.39 10.33 -35.94
C LYS A 35 -20.88 10.12 -36.22
N LYS A 36 -21.55 11.09 -36.84
CA LYS A 36 -22.95 10.97 -37.25
C LYS A 36 -23.14 9.97 -38.39
N HIS A 37 -22.19 9.85 -39.31
CA HIS A 37 -22.24 8.84 -40.37
C HIS A 37 -22.00 7.44 -39.79
N PHE A 38 -21.05 7.32 -38.86
CA PHE A 38 -20.80 6.09 -38.08
C PHE A 38 -22.06 5.63 -37.35
N SER A 39 -22.71 6.50 -36.57
CA SER A 39 -23.89 6.13 -35.77
C SER A 39 -25.11 5.72 -36.59
N LYS A 40 -25.11 6.02 -37.88
CA LYS A 40 -26.16 5.61 -38.83
C LYS A 40 -25.81 4.34 -39.61
N GLY A 41 -24.65 3.72 -39.37
CA GLY A 41 -24.18 2.55 -40.12
C GLY A 41 -23.96 2.83 -41.61
N TRP A 42 -23.65 4.10 -41.96
CA TRP A 42 -23.52 4.48 -43.36
C TRP A 42 -22.24 3.92 -44.01
N PHE A 43 -21.20 3.65 -43.22
CA PHE A 43 -19.98 3.02 -43.72
C PHE A 43 -20.23 1.58 -44.13
N SER A 44 -20.76 0.73 -43.23
CA SER A 44 -21.11 -0.65 -43.52
C SER A 44 -22.13 -0.77 -44.66
N THR A 45 -23.14 0.10 -44.70
CA THR A 45 -24.15 0.14 -45.79
C THR A 45 -23.54 0.44 -47.15
N TRP A 46 -22.61 1.39 -47.24
CA TRP A 46 -21.92 1.70 -48.49
C TRP A 46 -20.96 0.57 -48.89
N LEU A 47 -20.19 0.07 -47.93
CA LEU A 47 -19.26 -1.04 -48.15
C LEU A 47 -19.97 -2.31 -48.62
N ALA A 48 -21.20 -2.59 -48.17
CA ALA A 48 -21.95 -3.77 -48.61
C ALA A 48 -22.22 -3.80 -50.12
N LYS A 49 -22.17 -2.63 -50.78
CA LYS A 49 -22.27 -2.51 -52.24
C LYS A 49 -20.93 -2.74 -52.95
N VAL A 50 -19.81 -2.52 -52.26
CA VAL A 50 -18.46 -2.60 -52.80
C VAL A 50 -17.82 -3.97 -52.49
N ASP A 51 -17.85 -4.37 -51.22
CA ASP A 51 -17.29 -5.60 -50.67
C ASP A 51 -18.11 -6.03 -49.43
N GLN A 52 -18.84 -7.13 -49.55
CA GLN A 52 -19.73 -7.63 -48.51
C GLN A 52 -18.99 -8.17 -47.26
N ASP A 53 -17.82 -8.77 -47.42
CA ASP A 53 -17.02 -9.29 -46.29
C ASP A 53 -16.45 -8.13 -45.46
N LEU A 54 -15.95 -7.10 -46.16
CA LEU A 54 -15.46 -5.88 -45.52
C LEU A 54 -16.59 -5.14 -44.79
N ALA A 55 -17.78 -5.09 -45.40
CA ALA A 55 -18.96 -4.49 -44.78
C ALA A 55 -19.35 -5.19 -43.48
N TYR A 56 -19.34 -6.52 -43.46
CA TYR A 56 -19.63 -7.30 -42.26
C TYR A 56 -18.60 -7.04 -41.15
N LYS A 57 -17.31 -6.96 -41.49
CA LYS A 57 -16.26 -6.62 -40.51
C LYS A 57 -16.45 -5.22 -39.93
N VAL A 58 -16.81 -4.23 -40.76
CA VAL A 58 -17.10 -2.86 -40.29
C VAL A 58 -18.34 -2.83 -39.43
N LEU A 59 -19.42 -3.51 -39.81
CA LEU A 59 -20.63 -3.61 -39.01
C LEU A 59 -20.34 -4.17 -37.61
N ARG A 60 -19.53 -5.22 -37.52
CA ARG A 60 -19.15 -5.80 -36.23
C ARG A 60 -18.37 -4.79 -35.37
N ILE A 61 -17.47 -4.01 -35.96
CA ILE A 61 -16.77 -2.93 -35.24
C ILE A 61 -17.78 -1.87 -34.77
N GLU A 62 -18.74 -1.48 -35.61
CA GLU A 62 -19.81 -0.53 -35.26
C GLU A 62 -20.64 -1.02 -34.07
N GLU A 63 -20.97 -2.32 -34.00
CA GLU A 63 -21.77 -2.94 -32.95
C GLU A 63 -21.01 -3.16 -31.62
N GLU A 64 -19.72 -3.53 -31.69
CA GLU A 64 -18.90 -3.87 -30.51
C GLU A 64 -18.19 -2.65 -29.89
N ALA A 65 -18.24 -1.49 -30.54
CA ALA A 65 -17.51 -0.30 -30.17
C ALA A 65 -17.89 0.27 -28.78
N LYS A 66 -16.91 0.32 -27.87
CA LYS A 66 -17.04 1.06 -26.59
C LYS A 66 -16.85 2.57 -26.75
N SER A 67 -16.18 2.99 -27.81
CA SER A 67 -15.87 4.39 -28.10
C SER A 67 -15.90 4.61 -29.60
N VAL A 68 -16.62 5.64 -30.04
CA VAL A 68 -16.73 5.99 -31.46
C VAL A 68 -15.37 6.34 -32.05
N ASP A 69 -14.52 7.06 -31.33
CA ASP A 69 -13.20 7.45 -31.86
C ASP A 69 -12.27 6.23 -32.05
N LEU A 70 -12.34 5.25 -31.16
CA LEU A 70 -11.59 3.99 -31.30
C LEU A 70 -12.12 3.17 -32.49
N ALA A 71 -13.45 3.10 -32.64
CA ALA A 71 -14.09 2.38 -33.74
C ALA A 71 -13.76 3.00 -35.10
N LEU A 72 -13.79 4.34 -35.20
CA LEU A 72 -13.39 5.06 -36.41
C LEU A 72 -11.93 4.78 -36.77
N LEU A 73 -11.04 4.73 -35.77
CA LEU A 73 -9.64 4.36 -35.99
C LEU A 73 -9.51 2.91 -36.48
N GLU A 74 -10.20 1.95 -35.85
CA GLU A 74 -10.18 0.54 -36.23
C GLU A 74 -10.72 0.34 -37.65
N ILE A 75 -11.82 1.03 -38.00
CA ILE A 75 -12.38 1.05 -39.36
C ILE A 75 -11.35 1.61 -40.34
N SER A 76 -10.75 2.78 -40.07
CA SER A 76 -9.73 3.34 -40.97
C SER A 76 -8.58 2.37 -41.22
N CYS A 77 -8.05 1.72 -40.17
CA CYS A 77 -6.94 0.77 -40.31
C CYS A 77 -7.37 -0.50 -41.05
N LEU A 78 -8.62 -0.97 -40.85
CA LEU A 78 -9.18 -2.10 -41.59
C LEU A 78 -9.33 -1.80 -43.09
N LEU A 79 -9.75 -0.58 -43.43
CA LEU A 79 -9.97 -0.14 -44.81
C LEU A 79 -8.67 0.17 -45.55
N ASP A 80 -7.62 0.62 -44.85
CA ASP A 80 -6.29 0.82 -45.40
C ASP A 80 -5.21 0.43 -44.36
N PRO A 81 -4.74 -0.83 -44.39
CA PRO A 81 -3.71 -1.35 -43.50
C PRO A 81 -2.36 -0.61 -43.57
N GLU A 82 -2.11 0.14 -44.64
CA GLU A 82 -0.86 0.87 -44.86
C GLU A 82 -0.88 2.28 -44.23
N ILE A 83 -1.98 2.70 -43.60
CA ILE A 83 -2.02 4.01 -42.95
C ILE A 83 -1.02 4.05 -41.79
N PRO A 84 -0.10 5.03 -41.77
CA PRO A 84 0.81 5.19 -40.66
C PRO A 84 0.06 5.63 -39.41
N TYR A 85 0.52 5.17 -38.25
CA TYR A 85 -0.08 5.54 -36.99
C TYR A 85 0.31 6.97 -36.59
N VAL A 86 -0.69 7.77 -36.23
CA VAL A 86 -0.46 9.15 -35.78
C VAL A 86 -0.58 9.19 -34.26
N LEU A 87 0.56 9.23 -33.55
CA LEU A 87 0.56 9.39 -32.09
C LEU A 87 0.27 10.85 -31.71
N VAL A 88 0.90 11.78 -32.40
CA VAL A 88 0.69 13.23 -32.32
C VAL A 88 0.57 13.79 -33.74
N PRO A 89 -0.17 14.90 -33.97
CA PRO A 89 -0.50 15.36 -35.34
C PRO A 89 0.70 15.57 -36.29
N GLU A 90 1.89 15.83 -35.75
CA GLU A 90 3.11 16.14 -36.49
C GLU A 90 4.02 14.91 -36.70
N GLU A 91 3.72 13.77 -36.07
CA GLU A 91 4.56 12.57 -36.10
C GLU A 91 3.73 11.34 -36.50
N GLN A 92 4.19 10.66 -37.55
CA GLN A 92 3.58 9.45 -38.10
C GLN A 92 4.56 8.29 -37.95
N ALA A 93 4.07 7.12 -37.56
CA ALA A 93 4.85 5.89 -37.44
C ALA A 93 4.37 4.90 -38.49
N GLU A 94 5.23 4.58 -39.46
CA GLU A 94 4.99 3.54 -40.46
C GLU A 94 5.29 2.15 -39.90
N THR A 95 6.19 2.07 -38.91
CA THR A 95 6.62 0.81 -38.30
C THR A 95 6.43 0.78 -36.78
N PRO A 96 6.30 -0.41 -36.16
CA PRO A 96 6.24 -0.54 -34.70
C PRO A 96 7.45 0.06 -33.99
N GLN A 97 8.64 0.01 -34.60
CA GLN A 97 9.88 0.58 -34.06
C GLN A 97 9.84 2.11 -34.03
N GLU A 98 9.33 2.74 -35.08
CA GLU A 98 9.08 4.18 -35.11
C GLU A 98 8.05 4.59 -34.06
N LEU A 99 6.96 3.82 -33.93
CA LEU A 99 5.96 4.03 -32.90
C LEU A 99 6.57 3.97 -31.49
N GLY A 100 7.43 2.97 -31.23
CA GLY A 100 8.13 2.86 -29.95
C GLY A 100 8.99 4.09 -29.64
N SER A 101 9.68 4.62 -30.65
CA SER A 101 10.50 5.84 -30.52
C SER A 101 9.64 7.07 -30.22
N GLN A 102 8.48 7.19 -30.87
CA GLN A 102 7.52 8.26 -30.60
C GLN A 102 6.89 8.17 -29.22
N ILE A 103 6.55 6.97 -28.75
CA ILE A 103 6.02 6.75 -27.40
C ILE A 103 7.06 7.13 -26.35
N ASP A 104 8.33 6.78 -26.54
CA ASP A 104 9.40 7.15 -25.61
C ASP A 104 9.56 8.67 -25.50
N LYS A 105 9.41 9.38 -26.63
CA LYS A 105 9.40 10.85 -26.68
C LYS A 105 8.14 11.47 -26.05
N HIS A 106 6.97 10.87 -26.30
CA HIS A 106 5.65 11.38 -25.92
C HIS A 106 4.96 10.47 -24.89
N TRP A 107 5.68 10.14 -23.82
CA TRP A 107 5.29 9.08 -22.87
C TRP A 107 3.84 9.10 -22.41
N LYS A 108 3.35 10.28 -22.01
CA LYS A 108 1.99 10.43 -21.47
C LYS A 108 0.92 10.06 -22.50
N ILE A 109 1.09 10.49 -23.75
CA ILE A 109 0.16 10.23 -24.85
C ILE A 109 0.27 8.78 -25.28
N GLY A 110 1.50 8.26 -25.39
CA GLY A 110 1.76 6.85 -25.68
C GLY A 110 1.06 5.93 -24.67
N LYS A 111 1.18 6.23 -23.37
CA LYS A 111 0.48 5.52 -22.30
C LYS A 111 -1.03 5.52 -22.50
N GLU A 112 -1.63 6.69 -22.73
CA GLU A 112 -3.06 6.80 -22.99
C GLU A 112 -3.49 5.96 -24.21
N HIS A 113 -2.73 6.01 -25.30
CA HIS A 113 -3.04 5.31 -26.54
C HIS A 113 -2.85 3.79 -26.44
N ILE A 114 -1.85 3.31 -25.66
CA ILE A 114 -1.66 1.90 -25.31
C ILE A 114 -2.90 1.40 -24.56
N PHE A 115 -3.27 2.05 -23.45
CA PHE A 115 -4.29 1.51 -22.56
C PHE A 115 -5.73 1.77 -23.06
N SER A 116 -5.96 2.79 -23.90
CA SER A 116 -7.24 2.98 -24.60
C SER A 116 -7.49 1.99 -25.74
N GLY A 117 -6.46 1.26 -26.19
CA GLY A 117 -6.57 0.26 -27.26
C GLY A 117 -6.40 0.82 -28.68
N LYS A 118 -6.10 2.11 -28.82
CA LYS A 118 -5.86 2.74 -30.13
C LYS A 118 -4.69 2.09 -30.88
N ILE A 119 -3.60 1.83 -30.16
CA ILE A 119 -2.41 1.16 -30.75
C ILE A 119 -2.72 -0.29 -31.07
N SER A 120 -3.49 -0.98 -30.23
CA SER A 120 -3.91 -2.35 -30.48
C SER A 120 -4.72 -2.48 -31.77
N ALA A 121 -5.67 -1.55 -32.01
CA ALA A 121 -6.46 -1.52 -33.24
C ALA A 121 -5.56 -1.34 -34.48
N TRP A 122 -4.58 -0.44 -34.42
CA TRP A 122 -3.64 -0.25 -35.52
C TRP A 122 -2.76 -1.49 -35.76
N LEU A 123 -2.10 -2.03 -34.73
CA LEU A 123 -1.22 -3.20 -34.86
C LEU A 123 -1.94 -4.42 -35.43
N LYS A 124 -3.19 -4.65 -35.00
CA LYS A 124 -4.04 -5.74 -35.48
C LYS A 124 -4.27 -5.66 -36.99
N HIS A 125 -4.58 -4.47 -37.51
CA HIS A 125 -4.93 -4.29 -38.92
C HIS A 125 -3.72 -4.05 -39.83
N ALA A 126 -2.64 -3.47 -39.30
CA ALA A 126 -1.36 -3.31 -40.01
C ALA A 126 -0.57 -4.63 -40.20
N GLY A 127 -1.08 -5.76 -39.69
CA GLY A 127 -0.46 -7.09 -39.86
C GLY A 127 0.62 -7.42 -38.82
N HIS A 128 0.69 -6.69 -37.71
CA HIS A 128 1.65 -6.91 -36.61
C HIS A 128 1.03 -7.76 -35.49
N GLN A 129 0.51 -8.94 -35.85
CA GLN A 129 -0.28 -9.80 -34.95
C GLN A 129 0.49 -10.24 -33.69
N ASP A 130 1.79 -10.54 -33.82
CA ASP A 130 2.64 -10.97 -32.71
C ASP A 130 2.86 -9.86 -31.66
N ILE A 131 2.97 -8.61 -32.12
CA ILE A 131 3.09 -7.43 -31.26
C ILE A 131 1.74 -7.08 -30.63
N PHE A 132 0.65 -7.20 -31.39
CA PHE A 132 -0.71 -7.02 -30.89
C PHE A 132 -1.01 -7.95 -29.71
N GLU A 133 -0.71 -9.25 -29.83
CA GLU A 133 -0.95 -10.23 -28.77
C GLU A 133 -0.14 -9.92 -27.50
N LYS A 134 1.13 -9.51 -27.66
CA LYS A 134 1.97 -9.06 -26.54
C LYS A 134 1.37 -7.82 -25.86
N LEU A 135 0.91 -6.85 -26.65
CA LEU A 135 0.32 -5.62 -26.14
C LEU A 135 -0.97 -5.89 -25.36
N GLU A 136 -1.86 -6.75 -25.86
CA GLU A 136 -3.09 -7.10 -25.15
C GLU A 136 -2.82 -7.80 -23.83
N LYS A 137 -1.81 -8.68 -23.79
CA LYS A 137 -1.33 -9.29 -22.54
C LYS A 137 -0.85 -8.23 -21.55
N ILE A 138 -0.01 -7.29 -22.01
CA ILE A 138 0.51 -6.19 -21.19
C ILE A 138 -0.62 -5.31 -20.64
N ARG A 139 -1.62 -4.97 -21.48
CA ARG A 139 -2.77 -4.15 -21.04
C ARG A 139 -3.56 -4.83 -19.93
N LYS A 140 -3.74 -6.15 -20.02
CA LYS A 140 -4.44 -6.95 -19.01
C LYS A 140 -3.64 -7.04 -17.70
N GLU A 141 -2.34 -7.29 -17.78
CA GLU A 141 -1.48 -7.50 -16.60
C GLU A 141 -1.10 -6.19 -15.88
N TYR A 142 -0.95 -5.09 -16.62
CA TYR A 142 -0.40 -3.82 -16.10
C TYR A 142 -1.41 -2.67 -16.10
N GLY A 143 -2.71 -2.95 -16.07
CA GLY A 143 -3.77 -1.92 -16.06
C GLY A 143 -3.63 -0.90 -14.91
N GLU A 144 -3.18 -1.35 -13.75
CA GLU A 144 -2.93 -0.49 -12.57
C GLU A 144 -1.52 0.13 -12.55
N GLN A 145 -0.55 -0.52 -13.20
CA GLN A 145 0.87 -0.11 -13.24
C GLN A 145 1.26 0.32 -14.66
N GLN A 146 0.51 1.28 -15.20
CA GLN A 146 0.57 1.61 -16.62
C GLN A 146 1.97 1.99 -17.11
N ASP A 147 2.74 2.79 -16.35
CA ASP A 147 4.10 3.19 -16.75
C ASP A 147 5.04 1.97 -16.88
N ARG A 148 4.88 0.95 -16.04
CA ARG A 148 5.60 -0.33 -16.18
C ARG A 148 5.16 -1.07 -17.45
N GLY A 149 3.85 -1.09 -17.73
CA GLY A 149 3.32 -1.70 -18.95
C GLY A 149 3.84 -1.02 -20.22
N VAL A 150 3.91 0.31 -20.24
CA VAL A 150 4.50 1.07 -21.37
C VAL A 150 5.94 0.67 -21.58
N GLU A 151 6.75 0.62 -20.52
CA GLU A 151 8.17 0.28 -20.66
C GLU A 151 8.38 -1.15 -21.18
N ILE A 152 7.63 -2.13 -20.67
CA ILE A 152 7.68 -3.52 -21.16
C ILE A 152 7.29 -3.59 -22.63
N PHE A 153 6.28 -2.82 -23.04
CA PHE A 153 5.88 -2.74 -24.44
C PHE A 153 7.00 -2.13 -25.31
N LEU A 154 7.63 -1.04 -24.88
CA LEU A 154 8.76 -0.43 -25.60
C LEU A 154 9.93 -1.41 -25.77
N GLN A 155 10.26 -2.19 -24.75
CA GLN A 155 11.28 -3.24 -24.85
C GLN A 155 10.87 -4.34 -25.84
N SER A 156 9.58 -4.69 -25.91
CA SER A 156 9.08 -5.67 -26.88
C SER A 156 9.18 -5.19 -28.34
N LEU A 157 9.26 -3.87 -28.55
CA LEU A 157 9.51 -3.22 -29.85
C LEU A 157 11.02 -3.11 -30.17
N GLY A 158 11.89 -3.60 -29.29
CA GLY A 158 13.34 -3.59 -29.49
C GLY A 158 14.05 -2.34 -28.97
N LEU A 159 13.38 -1.47 -28.21
CA LEU A 159 14.06 -0.35 -27.55
C LEU A 159 14.93 -0.88 -26.39
N PRO A 160 16.11 -0.29 -26.15
CA PRO A 160 17.01 -0.77 -25.11
C PRO A 160 16.39 -0.58 -23.72
N ALA A 161 16.70 -1.53 -22.85
CA ALA A 161 16.36 -1.47 -21.44
C ALA A 161 16.89 -0.18 -20.78
N PRO A 162 16.20 0.33 -19.74
CA PRO A 162 16.69 1.47 -18.97
C PRO A 162 18.03 1.14 -18.30
N GLU A 163 18.91 2.11 -18.12
CA GLU A 163 20.22 1.89 -17.49
C GLU A 163 20.24 2.45 -16.07
N PHE A 164 20.82 1.73 -15.12
CA PHE A 164 20.93 2.20 -13.75
C PHE A 164 22.27 1.86 -13.11
N SER A 165 22.63 2.64 -12.10
CA SER A 165 23.77 2.37 -11.22
C SER A 165 23.32 2.25 -9.78
N ILE A 166 24.07 1.48 -8.99
CA ILE A 166 23.85 1.33 -7.56
C ILE A 166 25.16 1.59 -6.82
N GLU A 167 25.09 2.44 -5.80
CA GLU A 167 26.22 2.86 -5.00
C GLU A 167 25.91 2.66 -3.50
N PRO A 168 26.77 1.96 -2.74
CA PRO A 168 27.98 1.26 -3.19
C PRO A 168 27.67 -0.09 -3.88
N VAL A 169 28.60 -0.58 -4.71
CA VAL A 169 28.51 -1.89 -5.41
C VAL A 169 28.74 -3.08 -4.48
N THR A 170 29.41 -2.86 -3.34
CA THR A 170 29.66 -3.86 -2.31
C THR A 170 29.41 -3.25 -0.93
N LEU A 171 28.77 -3.99 -0.03
CA LEU A 171 28.42 -3.54 1.30
C LEU A 171 29.20 -4.34 2.36
N SER A 172 30.38 -3.86 2.74
CA SER A 172 31.14 -4.44 3.85
C SER A 172 31.00 -3.55 5.08
N LEU A 173 30.32 -4.06 6.11
CA LEU A 173 30.08 -3.33 7.36
C LEU A 173 31.07 -3.73 8.47
N GLY A 174 31.91 -4.73 8.22
CA GLY A 174 32.92 -5.19 9.16
C GLY A 174 32.31 -5.86 10.39
N THR A 175 32.98 -5.71 11.53
CA THR A 175 32.50 -6.19 12.83
C THR A 175 31.60 -5.14 13.47
N ILE A 176 30.40 -5.56 13.87
CA ILE A 176 29.40 -4.73 14.53
C ILE A 176 29.24 -5.25 15.96
N GLU A 177 29.27 -4.36 16.94
CA GLU A 177 29.06 -4.78 18.33
C GLU A 177 27.58 -5.16 18.56
N SER A 178 27.32 -6.19 19.38
CA SER A 178 25.97 -6.73 19.58
C SER A 178 24.94 -5.75 20.17
N ILE A 179 25.38 -4.58 20.64
CA ILE A 179 24.51 -3.52 21.18
C ILE A 179 24.25 -2.40 20.15
N GLU A 180 24.94 -2.41 19.02
CA GLU A 180 24.90 -1.33 18.06
C GLU A 180 23.78 -1.49 17.04
N ARG A 181 23.31 -0.35 16.54
CA ARG A 181 22.48 -0.29 15.35
C ARG A 181 23.26 0.43 14.26
N VAL A 182 23.62 -0.29 13.21
CA VAL A 182 24.37 0.25 12.07
C VAL A 182 23.41 0.54 10.93
N SER A 183 23.61 1.68 10.27
CA SER A 183 22.84 2.10 9.11
C SER A 183 23.79 2.50 7.99
N ARG A 184 23.60 1.95 6.80
CA ARG A 184 24.38 2.27 5.61
C ARG A 184 23.48 2.73 4.49
N LYS A 185 23.74 3.93 4.00
CA LYS A 185 23.03 4.49 2.85
C LYS A 185 23.42 3.76 1.56
N VAL A 186 22.41 3.38 0.79
CA VAL A 186 22.52 2.85 -0.57
C VAL A 186 21.73 3.78 -1.49
N LYS A 187 22.30 4.11 -2.65
CA LYS A 187 21.68 4.97 -3.65
C LYS A 187 21.57 4.19 -4.96
N LEU A 188 20.36 4.09 -5.49
CA LEU A 188 20.09 3.59 -6.82
C LEU A 188 19.74 4.77 -7.72
N THR A 189 20.48 4.95 -8.81
CA THR A 189 20.30 6.06 -9.75
C THR A 189 19.93 5.51 -11.12
N HIS A 190 18.87 6.04 -11.71
CA HIS A 190 18.54 5.76 -13.11
C HIS A 190 19.44 6.62 -14.01
N THR A 191 20.56 6.05 -14.46
CA THR A 191 21.62 6.72 -15.22
C THR A 191 21.33 6.80 -16.70
N GLY A 192 20.39 6.00 -17.19
CA GLY A 192 19.95 6.01 -18.58
C GLY A 192 19.31 7.31 -19.01
N LYS A 193 19.26 7.52 -20.33
CA LYS A 193 18.63 8.71 -20.94
C LYS A 193 17.15 8.53 -21.27
N ARG A 194 16.63 7.29 -21.21
CA ARG A 194 15.27 6.93 -21.63
C ARG A 194 14.61 5.94 -20.69
N GLY A 195 13.31 5.75 -20.92
CA GLY A 195 12.52 4.70 -20.30
C GLY A 195 12.18 4.95 -18.83
N TYR A 196 11.32 4.09 -18.30
CA TYR A 196 10.89 4.10 -16.91
C TYR A 196 11.50 2.92 -16.15
N LEU A 197 12.39 3.18 -15.19
CA LEU A 197 12.98 2.11 -14.40
C LEU A 197 12.01 1.68 -13.29
N CYS A 198 11.62 0.41 -13.32
CA CYS A 198 10.76 -0.18 -12.30
C CYS A 198 11.31 -1.52 -11.82
N GLY A 199 11.06 -1.84 -10.56
CA GLY A 199 11.59 -3.07 -9.98
C GLY A 199 11.37 -3.18 -8.49
N GLU A 200 12.07 -4.12 -7.89
CA GLU A 200 12.08 -4.36 -6.46
C GLU A 200 13.49 -4.62 -5.94
N ILE A 201 13.74 -4.22 -4.70
CA ILE A 201 14.96 -4.51 -3.96
C ILE A 201 14.56 -5.31 -2.72
N ARG A 202 15.22 -6.45 -2.50
CA ARG A 202 15.00 -7.34 -1.36
C ARG A 202 16.30 -8.03 -0.93
N PHE A 203 16.35 -8.58 0.26
CA PHE A 203 17.45 -9.47 0.64
C PHE A 203 17.29 -10.86 0.01
N SER A 204 18.42 -11.55 -0.22
CA SER A 204 18.44 -12.95 -0.68
C SER A 204 17.86 -13.91 0.36
N GLU A 205 18.00 -13.56 1.64
CA GLU A 205 17.51 -14.30 2.80
C GLU A 205 17.02 -13.30 3.85
N GLU A 206 15.93 -13.64 4.53
CA GLU A 206 15.39 -12.84 5.64
C GLU A 206 16.13 -13.17 6.94
N ILE A 207 16.70 -12.15 7.58
CA ILE A 207 17.37 -12.27 8.88
C ILE A 207 16.75 -11.27 9.85
N ASP A 208 16.29 -11.74 11.01
CA ASP A 208 15.75 -10.84 12.04
C ASP A 208 16.81 -9.81 12.46
N GLY A 209 16.42 -8.53 12.47
CA GLY A 209 17.32 -7.41 12.69
C GLY A 209 17.99 -6.83 11.44
N VAL A 210 17.88 -7.45 10.27
CA VAL A 210 18.35 -6.88 8.99
C VAL A 210 17.15 -6.45 8.16
N TYR A 211 17.04 -5.17 7.85
CA TYR A 211 15.90 -4.64 7.07
C TYR A 211 16.29 -3.39 6.28
N LEU A 212 15.43 -3.01 5.32
CA LEU A 212 15.55 -1.78 4.56
C LEU A 212 14.67 -0.70 5.20
N GLU A 213 15.23 0.50 5.38
CA GLU A 213 14.50 1.69 5.80
C GLU A 213 14.51 2.68 4.63
N GLU A 214 13.38 2.77 3.92
CA GLU A 214 13.24 3.69 2.80
C GLU A 214 13.35 5.14 3.29
N PHE A 215 14.19 5.93 2.63
CA PHE A 215 14.16 7.37 2.82
C PHE A 215 12.95 7.87 2.04
N ILE A 216 11.83 8.11 2.73
CA ILE A 216 10.66 8.74 2.11
C ILE A 216 11.12 10.08 1.54
N LEU A 217 11.41 10.11 0.24
CA LEU A 217 11.60 11.34 -0.50
C LEU A 217 10.34 12.16 -0.27
N LYS A 218 10.50 13.44 0.06
CA LYS A 218 9.44 14.37 0.51
C LYS A 218 8.22 14.48 -0.42
N GLU A 219 8.21 13.81 -1.57
CA GLU A 219 7.20 13.89 -2.62
C GLU A 219 6.20 12.72 -2.63
N LEU A 220 6.40 11.65 -1.85
CA LEU A 220 5.38 10.61 -1.68
C LEU A 220 4.56 10.86 -0.39
N PRO A 221 3.22 10.75 -0.44
CA PRO A 221 2.36 10.99 0.71
C PRO A 221 2.79 10.11 1.88
N ARG A 222 3.08 10.78 2.99
CA ARG A 222 3.58 10.22 4.26
C ARG A 222 2.62 9.17 4.82
N THR A 223 2.73 7.94 4.36
CA THR A 223 2.42 6.79 5.20
C THR A 223 3.71 6.50 5.99
N GLY A 224 3.62 6.19 7.28
CA GLY A 224 4.76 6.20 8.21
C GLY A 224 5.95 5.35 7.76
N LYS A 225 7.10 5.51 8.44
CA LYS A 225 8.29 4.65 8.25
C LYS A 225 7.92 3.17 8.38
N ALA A 226 7.59 2.53 7.27
CA ALA A 226 7.34 1.11 7.24
C ALA A 226 8.71 0.42 7.22
N LYS A 227 8.94 -0.49 8.18
CA LYS A 227 10.01 -1.47 8.05
C LYS A 227 9.53 -2.45 6.99
N THR A 228 10.21 -2.52 5.87
CA THR A 228 9.87 -3.45 4.80
C THR A 228 11.14 -4.18 4.36
N ASP A 229 10.98 -5.44 4.00
CA ASP A 229 12.04 -6.24 3.37
C ASP A 229 12.07 -6.02 1.84
N LEU A 230 11.20 -5.14 1.36
CA LEU A 230 10.95 -4.85 -0.05
C LEU A 230 10.89 -3.33 -0.28
N ILE A 231 11.68 -2.82 -1.22
CA ILE A 231 11.56 -1.46 -1.75
C ILE A 231 11.13 -1.54 -3.22
N ASN A 232 10.06 -0.83 -3.57
CA ASN A 232 9.60 -0.71 -4.95
C ASN A 232 10.34 0.42 -5.67
N ILE A 233 11.08 0.10 -6.73
CA ILE A 233 11.78 1.08 -7.56
C ILE A 233 10.81 1.66 -8.59
N ARG A 234 10.77 2.99 -8.68
CA ARG A 234 9.96 3.76 -9.64
C ARG A 234 10.70 5.04 -10.02
N LEU A 235 11.57 4.98 -11.03
CA LEU A 235 12.48 6.09 -11.37
C LEU A 235 12.41 6.52 -12.83
N TRP A 236 12.32 7.82 -13.03
CA TRP A 236 12.52 8.50 -14.32
C TRP A 236 14.02 8.75 -14.58
N PRO A 237 14.44 8.97 -15.84
CA PRO A 237 15.83 9.29 -16.19
C PRO A 237 16.40 10.40 -15.32
N GLY A 238 17.61 10.17 -14.79
CA GLY A 238 18.31 11.10 -13.90
C GLY A 238 17.78 11.20 -12.47
N LYS A 239 16.74 10.43 -12.10
CA LYS A 239 16.26 10.34 -10.71
C LYS A 239 16.99 9.23 -9.95
N SER A 240 17.00 9.37 -8.63
CA SER A 240 17.58 8.37 -7.74
C SER A 240 16.67 8.10 -6.54
N VAL A 241 16.69 6.87 -6.05
CA VAL A 241 16.14 6.50 -4.74
C VAL A 241 17.31 6.24 -3.79
N GLU A 242 17.22 6.82 -2.60
CA GLU A 242 18.14 6.54 -1.50
C GLU A 242 17.38 5.76 -0.42
N PHE A 243 18.02 4.75 0.14
CA PHE A 243 17.48 3.98 1.25
C PHE A 243 18.61 3.57 2.19
N ASN A 244 18.26 3.26 3.43
CA ASN A 244 19.22 2.76 4.39
C ASN A 244 19.07 1.26 4.54
N LEU A 245 20.17 0.54 4.42
CA LEU A 245 20.29 -0.79 4.96
C LEU A 245 20.56 -0.66 6.46
N VAL A 246 19.72 -1.30 7.27
CA VAL A 246 19.82 -1.24 8.73
C VAL A 246 20.10 -2.62 9.30
N ILE A 247 21.11 -2.69 10.17
CA ILE A 247 21.44 -3.84 11.00
C ILE A 247 21.20 -3.48 12.46
N ASP A 248 20.20 -4.09 13.06
CA ASP A 248 19.84 -4.02 14.47
C ASP A 248 20.50 -5.21 15.19
N ALA A 249 21.79 -5.08 15.49
CA ALA A 249 22.63 -6.16 16.02
C ALA A 249 22.08 -6.87 17.27
N PRO A 250 21.36 -6.20 18.21
CA PRO A 250 20.75 -6.86 19.36
C PRO A 250 19.78 -8.01 19.03
N ARG A 251 19.29 -8.07 17.78
CA ARG A 251 18.37 -9.12 17.31
C ARG A 251 19.07 -10.26 16.57
N ILE A 252 20.36 -10.12 16.30
CA ILE A 252 21.13 -11.04 15.46
C ILE A 252 22.04 -11.90 16.33
N PRO A 253 22.09 -13.24 16.12
CA PRO A 253 23.00 -14.11 16.87
C PRO A 253 24.48 -13.69 16.75
N ILE A 254 25.14 -13.59 17.90
CA ILE A 254 26.55 -13.19 18.06
C ILE A 254 27.50 -14.32 17.62
N GLY A 255 28.73 -13.97 17.22
CA GLY A 255 29.80 -14.93 16.92
C GLY A 255 29.69 -15.57 15.55
N ARG A 256 28.82 -15.05 14.68
CA ARG A 256 28.63 -15.51 13.30
C ARG A 256 29.03 -14.42 12.31
N LYS A 257 29.59 -14.87 11.19
CA LYS A 257 29.76 -14.05 9.99
C LYS A 257 28.54 -14.25 9.10
N TYR A 258 27.96 -13.16 8.64
CA TYR A 258 26.81 -13.12 7.75
C TYR A 258 27.27 -12.63 6.38
N ASP A 259 27.07 -13.46 5.36
CA ASP A 259 27.32 -13.15 3.97
C ASP A 259 25.98 -13.21 3.21
N LEU A 260 25.33 -12.06 3.10
CA LEU A 260 24.03 -11.88 2.45
C LEU A 260 24.20 -11.23 1.08
N SER A 261 23.12 -11.17 0.31
CA SER A 261 23.05 -10.38 -0.90
C SER A 261 21.81 -9.50 -0.93
N LEU A 262 21.97 -8.25 -1.33
CA LEU A 262 20.86 -7.37 -1.66
C LEU A 262 20.53 -7.57 -3.15
N VAL A 263 19.42 -8.23 -3.41
CA VAL A 263 18.96 -8.61 -4.74
C VAL A 263 18.04 -7.53 -5.29
N THR A 264 18.42 -6.99 -6.44
CA THR A 264 17.65 -5.97 -7.17
C THR A 264 17.13 -6.59 -8.47
N LYS A 265 15.81 -6.63 -8.63
CA LYS A 265 15.14 -7.10 -9.86
C LYS A 265 14.48 -5.92 -10.53
N THR A 266 14.88 -5.60 -11.75
CA THR A 266 14.29 -4.49 -12.50
C THR A 266 13.85 -4.94 -13.88
N ASN A 267 13.08 -4.10 -14.56
CA ASN A 267 12.84 -4.25 -15.98
C ASN A 267 14.08 -3.97 -16.86
N ALA A 268 15.17 -3.46 -16.28
CA ALA A 268 16.43 -3.24 -16.98
C ALA A 268 17.29 -4.50 -17.03
N VAL A 269 17.38 -5.18 -15.89
CA VAL A 269 18.23 -6.35 -15.68
C VAL A 269 17.42 -7.35 -14.86
N SER A 270 17.43 -8.61 -15.28
CA SER A 270 16.67 -9.68 -14.61
C SER A 270 16.98 -9.76 -13.12
N GLU A 271 18.25 -9.65 -12.75
CA GLU A 271 18.71 -9.69 -11.37
C GLU A 271 20.12 -9.11 -11.21
N ILE A 272 20.32 -8.20 -10.26
CA ILE A 272 21.63 -7.75 -9.79
C ILE A 272 21.76 -8.09 -8.30
N SER A 273 22.87 -8.71 -7.93
CA SER A 273 23.18 -9.07 -6.54
C SER A 273 24.31 -8.21 -6.00
N ILE A 274 24.04 -7.48 -4.92
CA ILE A 274 25.03 -6.65 -4.21
C ILE A 274 25.45 -7.42 -2.96
N PRO A 275 26.71 -7.88 -2.87
CA PRO A 275 27.17 -8.65 -1.73
C PRO A 275 27.21 -7.77 -0.47
N LEU A 276 26.67 -8.31 0.63
CA LEU A 276 26.63 -7.72 1.95
C LEU A 276 27.34 -8.63 2.95
N SER A 277 28.38 -8.13 3.62
CA SER A 277 29.14 -8.91 4.60
C SER A 277 29.29 -8.16 5.92
N PHE A 278 28.98 -8.83 7.03
CA PHE A 278 29.20 -8.31 8.39
C PHE A 278 29.37 -9.45 9.40
N SER A 279 29.91 -9.16 10.57
CA SER A 279 29.94 -10.09 11.71
C SER A 279 29.48 -9.40 12.98
N ILE A 280 28.72 -10.10 13.81
CA ILE A 280 28.31 -9.58 15.12
C ILE A 280 29.26 -10.13 16.18
N ASP A 281 29.93 -9.22 16.90
CA ASP A 281 30.84 -9.59 18.00
C ASP A 281 30.29 -9.09 19.33
N LEU A 282 30.80 -9.68 20.42
CA LEU A 282 30.54 -9.17 21.75
C LEU A 282 31.02 -7.71 21.82
N PRO A 283 30.33 -6.84 22.59
CA PRO A 283 30.79 -5.49 22.79
C PRO A 283 32.21 -5.57 23.32
N THR A 284 33.16 -5.09 22.52
CA THR A 284 34.49 -4.87 23.00
C THR A 284 34.31 -3.83 24.08
N TYR A 285 34.40 -4.22 25.36
CA TYR A 285 34.59 -3.30 26.46
C TYR A 285 35.96 -2.64 26.22
N SER A 286 36.02 -1.76 25.22
CA SER A 286 37.18 -0.97 24.93
C SER A 286 37.44 -0.21 26.22
N LYS A 287 38.65 -0.41 26.74
CA LYS A 287 39.20 -0.03 28.04
C LYS A 287 39.19 1.49 28.31
N LYS A 288 38.11 2.19 27.98
CA LYS A 288 37.93 3.65 28.02
C LYS A 288 36.88 4.10 29.04
N ARG A 289 36.66 3.33 30.09
CA ARG A 289 36.31 3.94 31.38
C ARG A 289 37.51 3.84 32.30
N SER A 290 37.97 4.99 32.74
CA SER A 290 38.95 5.24 33.79
C SER A 290 38.48 4.72 35.15
N GLN A 291 37.98 3.48 35.22
CA GLN A 291 37.68 2.84 36.48
C GLN A 291 38.98 2.25 37.00
N LYS A 292 39.41 2.75 38.17
CA LYS A 292 40.48 2.06 38.92
C LYS A 292 40.01 0.61 39.12
N PRO A 293 40.86 -0.38 38.84
CA PRO A 293 40.51 -1.77 39.07
C PRO A 293 40.11 -1.95 40.53
N LEU A 294 39.10 -2.78 40.73
CA LEU A 294 38.72 -3.25 42.04
C LEU A 294 39.78 -4.27 42.50
N GLN A 295 40.49 -3.95 43.58
CA GLN A 295 41.43 -4.87 44.20
C GLN A 295 40.66 -5.81 45.14
N VAL A 296 40.59 -7.10 44.82
CA VAL A 296 39.73 -8.07 45.54
C VAL A 296 40.52 -9.00 46.46
N ASP A 297 41.77 -9.28 46.10
CA ASP A 297 42.78 -9.93 46.95
C ASP A 297 44.15 -9.31 46.64
N LYS A 298 45.17 -9.57 47.47
CA LYS A 298 46.53 -9.04 47.25
C LYS A 298 47.03 -9.37 45.84
N GLY A 299 47.04 -8.37 44.96
CA GLY A 299 47.53 -8.48 43.58
C GLY A 299 46.49 -8.93 42.55
N VAL A 300 45.23 -9.14 42.94
CA VAL A 300 44.14 -9.47 42.00
C VAL A 300 43.34 -8.20 41.73
N GLU A 301 43.51 -7.68 40.52
CA GLU A 301 42.81 -6.50 40.00
C GLU A 301 41.69 -6.93 39.07
N ILE A 302 40.48 -6.45 39.36
CA ILE A 302 39.26 -6.78 38.63
C ILE A 302 38.71 -5.52 37.98
N TYR A 303 38.57 -5.58 36.65
CA TYR A 303 38.19 -4.46 35.80
C TYR A 303 36.74 -4.56 35.33
N THR A 304 36.16 -5.76 35.34
CA THR A 304 34.78 -6.00 34.89
C THR A 304 33.98 -6.84 35.89
N LEU A 305 32.65 -6.77 35.82
CA LEU A 305 31.78 -7.64 36.61
C LEU A 305 31.91 -9.12 36.20
N GLY A 306 32.29 -9.38 34.95
CA GLY A 306 32.61 -10.72 34.46
C GLY A 306 33.83 -11.32 35.14
N GLU A 307 34.90 -10.53 35.25
CA GLU A 307 36.10 -10.94 35.99
C GLU A 307 35.81 -11.15 37.49
N LEU A 308 34.96 -10.32 38.11
CA LEU A 308 34.54 -10.50 39.50
C LEU A 308 33.75 -11.80 39.69
N ALA A 309 32.80 -12.05 38.80
CA ALA A 309 31.97 -13.24 38.76
C ALA A 309 32.81 -14.52 38.64
N GLU A 310 33.75 -14.52 37.70
CA GLU A 310 34.66 -15.63 37.45
C GLU A 310 35.62 -15.86 38.61
N TYR A 311 36.14 -14.78 39.21
CA TYR A 311 36.98 -14.84 40.41
C TYR A 311 36.25 -15.49 41.60
N CYS A 312 35.01 -15.06 41.87
CA CYS A 312 34.18 -15.65 42.91
C CYS A 312 33.90 -17.14 42.65
N TYR A 313 33.66 -17.52 41.39
CA TYR A 313 33.45 -18.90 41.01
C TYR A 313 34.71 -19.77 41.18
N GLN A 314 35.87 -19.27 40.78
CA GLN A 314 37.15 -19.98 40.93
C GLN A 314 37.48 -20.23 42.40
N LYS A 315 37.37 -19.21 43.25
CA LYS A 315 37.55 -19.36 44.71
C LYS A 315 36.57 -20.36 45.31
N TRP A 316 35.31 -20.33 44.87
CA TRP A 316 34.31 -21.30 45.30
C TRP A 316 34.67 -22.72 44.89
N SER A 317 35.05 -22.93 43.62
CA SER A 317 35.38 -24.25 43.06
C SER A 317 36.63 -24.91 43.64
N GLN A 318 37.55 -24.13 44.22
CA GLN A 318 38.76 -24.61 44.88
C GLN A 318 38.54 -25.05 46.34
N THR A 319 37.34 -24.84 46.87
CA THR A 319 36.97 -25.32 48.19
C THR A 319 36.40 -26.73 48.05
N ASP A 320 37.17 -27.75 48.44
CA ASP A 320 36.81 -29.18 48.28
C ASP A 320 35.61 -29.66 49.14
N ASP A 321 34.98 -28.78 49.94
CA ASP A 321 33.88 -29.16 50.82
C ASP A 321 32.51 -28.81 50.23
N GLN A 322 31.69 -29.84 50.02
CA GLN A 322 30.25 -29.75 49.70
C GLN A 322 29.38 -29.13 50.82
N ILE A 323 29.99 -28.57 51.86
CA ILE A 323 29.29 -27.79 52.89
C ILE A 323 30.04 -26.47 53.02
N LEU A 324 29.40 -25.41 52.53
CA LEU A 324 29.84 -24.03 52.69
C LEU A 324 30.25 -23.79 54.15
N SER A 325 31.55 -23.83 54.43
CA SER A 325 32.03 -23.41 55.73
C SER A 325 31.64 -21.95 55.89
N GLY A 326 31.04 -21.60 57.03
CA GLY A 326 30.53 -20.24 57.29
C GLY A 326 31.59 -19.15 57.16
N GLN A 327 32.88 -19.51 57.04
CA GLN A 327 33.98 -18.60 56.81
C GLN A 327 34.07 -18.10 55.36
N VAL A 328 33.88 -18.96 54.34
CA VAL A 328 33.88 -18.52 52.93
C VAL A 328 32.67 -17.63 52.65
N VAL A 329 31.52 -17.96 53.22
CA VAL A 329 30.31 -17.13 53.16
C VAL A 329 30.53 -15.81 53.89
N LYS A 330 31.21 -15.80 55.04
CA LYS A 330 31.56 -14.57 55.76
C LYS A 330 32.56 -13.71 55.00
N ASP A 331 33.60 -14.29 54.39
CA ASP A 331 34.63 -13.54 53.66
C ASP A 331 34.05 -12.96 52.36
N ALA A 332 33.17 -13.71 51.67
CA ALA A 332 32.43 -13.22 50.50
C ALA A 332 31.35 -12.17 50.87
N LEU A 333 30.64 -12.35 51.99
CA LEU A 333 29.72 -11.34 52.52
C LEU A 333 30.46 -10.07 52.95
N HIS A 334 31.66 -10.20 53.50
CA HIS A 334 32.49 -9.06 53.89
C HIS A 334 32.98 -8.27 52.67
N LEU A 335 33.27 -8.94 51.55
CA LEU A 335 33.54 -8.30 50.26
C LEU A 335 32.30 -7.55 49.75
N LEU A 336 31.11 -8.16 49.80
CA LEU A 336 29.83 -7.54 49.36
C LEU A 336 29.31 -6.43 50.27
N GLN A 337 29.64 -6.46 51.56
CA GLN A 337 29.34 -5.39 52.52
C GLN A 337 30.35 -4.23 52.45
N ASP A 338 31.45 -4.38 51.71
CA ASP A 338 32.39 -3.30 51.49
C ASP A 338 31.69 -2.18 50.69
N LYS A 339 31.51 -1.02 51.34
CA LYS A 339 30.98 0.19 50.71
C LYS A 339 31.75 0.55 49.43
N LYS A 340 33.03 0.22 49.33
CA LYS A 340 33.81 0.43 48.10
C LYS A 340 33.34 -0.50 46.98
N LEU A 341 33.07 -1.77 47.27
CA LEU A 341 32.55 -2.70 46.27
C LEU A 341 31.15 -2.30 45.82
N ALA A 342 30.26 -1.95 46.75
CA ALA A 342 28.92 -1.47 46.43
C ALA A 342 28.95 -0.18 45.60
N THR A 343 29.86 0.74 45.91
CA THR A 343 30.05 1.98 45.14
C THR A 343 30.65 1.69 43.76
N TRP A 344 31.64 0.79 43.67
CA TRP A 344 32.24 0.38 42.40
C TRP A 344 31.23 -0.33 41.49
N ILE A 345 30.45 -1.29 42.02
CA ILE A 345 29.35 -1.95 41.30
C ILE A 345 28.31 -0.91 40.84
N LYS A 346 27.97 0.06 41.69
CA LYS A 346 27.02 1.15 41.38
C LYS A 346 27.56 2.11 40.32
N GLU A 347 28.87 2.33 40.27
CA GLU A 347 29.54 3.13 39.24
C GLU A 347 29.71 2.35 37.92
N SER A 348 29.93 1.03 37.98
CA SER A 348 30.05 0.14 36.82
C SER A 348 28.69 -0.20 36.19
N LEU A 349 27.61 -0.21 36.96
CA LEU A 349 26.23 -0.45 36.52
C LEU A 349 25.44 0.86 36.50
N SER A 350 25.76 1.75 35.57
CA SER A 350 25.09 3.04 35.46
C SER A 350 23.76 2.97 34.70
N GLU A 351 22.73 2.37 35.30
CA GLU A 351 21.30 2.59 35.03
C GLU A 351 20.47 2.38 36.31
N ARG A 352 19.57 3.32 36.62
CA ARG A 352 18.85 3.40 37.91
C ARG A 352 18.08 2.13 38.29
N GLN A 353 17.58 1.35 37.31
CA GLN A 353 16.83 0.12 37.57
C GLN A 353 17.74 -1.03 38.04
N ILE A 354 18.95 -1.15 37.47
CA ILE A 354 19.88 -2.22 37.85
C ILE A 354 20.42 -1.97 39.27
N THR A 355 20.65 -0.70 39.64
CA THR A 355 21.08 -0.35 41.00
C THR A 355 20.07 -0.78 42.07
N GLN A 356 18.77 -0.63 41.81
CA GLN A 356 17.71 -1.04 42.74
C GLN A 356 17.60 -2.56 42.85
N GLU A 357 17.75 -3.29 41.74
CA GLU A 357 17.72 -4.76 41.75
C GLU A 357 18.95 -5.38 42.43
N VAL A 358 20.14 -4.77 42.28
CA VAL A 358 21.34 -5.19 43.02
C VAL A 358 21.16 -4.96 44.53
N GLU A 359 20.65 -3.80 44.96
CA GLU A 359 20.37 -3.54 46.38
C GLU A 359 19.33 -4.52 46.94
N LYS A 360 18.31 -4.89 46.16
CA LYS A 360 17.33 -5.93 46.53
C LYS A 360 17.97 -7.30 46.70
N ILE A 361 18.86 -7.72 45.80
CA ILE A 361 19.52 -9.04 45.88
C ILE A 361 20.47 -9.10 47.07
N VAL A 362 21.22 -8.02 47.32
CA VAL A 362 22.15 -7.95 48.46
C VAL A 362 21.38 -8.02 49.78
N SER A 363 20.26 -7.30 49.89
CA SER A 363 19.45 -7.21 51.11
C SER A 363 18.47 -8.37 51.32
N ALA A 364 18.15 -9.16 50.30
CA ALA A 364 17.23 -10.30 50.42
C ALA A 364 17.79 -11.40 51.34
N ASP A 365 16.95 -11.98 52.19
CA ASP A 365 17.32 -13.15 53.00
C ASP A 365 17.19 -14.43 52.18
N MET A 366 18.24 -14.76 51.43
CA MET A 366 18.29 -15.93 50.55
C MET A 366 19.70 -16.54 50.53
N ALA A 367 19.77 -17.82 50.16
CA ALA A 367 21.01 -18.57 50.10
C ALA A 367 22.02 -17.91 49.16
N PHE A 368 23.31 -17.94 49.54
CA PHE A 368 24.39 -17.27 48.81
C PHE A 368 24.50 -17.72 47.34
N SER A 369 24.29 -19.01 47.07
CA SER A 369 24.26 -19.56 45.71
C SER A 369 23.18 -18.91 44.84
N GLU A 370 22.03 -18.56 45.42
CA GLU A 370 20.96 -17.86 44.71
C GLU A 370 21.26 -16.36 44.53
N LYS A 371 21.93 -15.72 45.49
CA LYS A 371 22.43 -14.33 45.32
C LYS A 371 23.46 -14.25 44.21
N CYS A 372 24.44 -15.17 44.20
CA CYS A 372 25.42 -15.30 43.13
C CYS A 372 24.72 -15.56 41.80
N TYR A 373 23.78 -16.49 41.72
CA TYR A 373 23.02 -16.75 40.50
C TYR A 373 22.30 -15.50 39.97
N ARG A 374 21.57 -14.76 40.83
CA ARG A 374 20.86 -13.54 40.41
C ARG A 374 21.81 -12.41 40.03
N PHE A 375 22.95 -12.32 40.69
CA PHE A 375 24.01 -11.37 40.37
C PHE A 375 24.68 -11.69 39.02
N LEU A 376 25.01 -12.96 38.79
CA LEU A 376 25.59 -13.48 37.55
C LEU A 376 24.64 -13.35 36.35
N LYS A 377 23.33 -13.49 36.61
CA LYS A 377 22.26 -13.26 35.64
C LYS A 377 22.10 -11.77 35.32
N LEU A 378 22.26 -10.88 36.31
CA LEU A 378 22.27 -9.44 36.10
C LEU A 378 23.51 -8.94 35.37
N SER A 379 24.67 -9.60 35.56
CA SER A 379 25.93 -9.23 34.91
C SER A 379 26.12 -9.82 33.51
N GLY A 380 25.28 -10.77 33.08
CA GLY A 380 25.30 -11.35 31.74
C GLY A 380 26.44 -12.34 31.46
N VAL A 381 27.04 -12.96 32.49
CA VAL A 381 28.38 -13.62 32.39
C VAL A 381 28.33 -15.13 32.08
N PHE A 382 27.18 -15.78 32.04
CA PHE A 382 27.11 -17.25 31.82
C PHE A 382 26.49 -17.65 30.48
N GLU A 383 27.18 -18.56 29.77
CA GLU A 383 26.70 -19.16 28.52
C GLU A 383 25.40 -19.96 28.70
N GLU A 384 24.43 -19.61 27.85
CA GLU A 384 23.03 -20.01 27.84
C GLU A 384 22.80 -21.53 27.82
N ASN A 385 23.63 -22.29 27.10
CA ASN A 385 23.37 -23.69 26.74
C ASN A 385 23.40 -24.68 27.93
N ARG A 386 24.25 -24.41 28.92
CA ARG A 386 24.38 -25.26 30.13
C ARG A 386 23.24 -25.00 31.12
N LEU A 387 22.69 -23.79 31.10
CA LEU A 387 21.53 -23.38 31.90
C LEU A 387 20.21 -23.88 31.27
N ILE A 388 20.10 -23.86 29.94
CA ILE A 388 18.95 -24.36 29.17
C ILE A 388 18.63 -25.82 29.48
N THR A 389 19.65 -26.66 29.71
CA THR A 389 19.45 -28.10 29.94
C THR A 389 18.82 -28.39 31.31
N LEU A 390 19.21 -27.65 32.36
CA LEU A 390 18.63 -27.74 33.70
C LEU A 390 17.26 -27.06 33.79
N PHE A 391 17.05 -25.96 33.05
CA PHE A 391 15.74 -25.30 32.96
C PHE A 391 14.70 -26.13 32.20
N ARG A 392 15.07 -26.90 31.17
CA ARG A 392 14.13 -27.79 30.45
C ARG A 392 13.52 -28.87 31.35
N GLN A 393 14.24 -29.32 32.39
CA GLN A 393 13.74 -30.32 33.35
C GLN A 393 12.78 -29.73 34.39
N LEU A 394 12.91 -28.43 34.70
CA LEU A 394 12.04 -27.71 35.66
C LEU A 394 10.82 -27.05 34.97
N ARG A 395 10.98 -26.50 33.76
CA ARG A 395 9.90 -25.85 32.97
C ARG A 395 8.76 -26.78 32.55
N LYS A 396 8.98 -28.09 32.48
CA LYS A 396 7.93 -29.07 32.13
C LYS A 396 6.77 -29.07 33.14
N LYS A 397 7.00 -28.62 34.38
CA LYS A 397 5.96 -28.50 35.43
C LYS A 397 5.29 -27.12 35.50
N GLU A 398 5.87 -26.06 34.92
CA GLU A 398 5.31 -24.70 34.92
C GLU A 398 4.54 -24.37 33.63
N PHE A 399 4.86 -25.05 32.51
CA PHE A 399 4.24 -24.85 31.20
C PHE A 399 2.73 -25.15 31.15
N GLU A 400 2.21 -25.96 32.06
CA GLU A 400 0.76 -26.25 32.15
C GLU A 400 -0.02 -25.06 32.71
N VAL A 401 0.58 -24.24 33.58
CA VAL A 401 -0.05 -23.06 34.19
C VAL A 401 0.04 -21.83 33.28
N GLU A 402 1.14 -21.69 32.53
CA GLU A 402 1.34 -20.57 31.59
C GLU A 402 0.50 -20.72 30.30
N ARG A 403 0.22 -21.96 29.87
CA ARG A 403 -0.65 -22.24 28.71
C ARG A 403 -2.07 -21.70 28.92
N ASP A 404 -2.62 -21.90 30.11
CA ASP A 404 -4.00 -21.52 30.42
C ASP A 404 -4.15 -19.99 30.60
N SER A 405 -3.08 -19.29 31.03
CA SER A 405 -3.02 -17.83 31.07
C SER A 405 -2.92 -17.18 29.67
N LYS A 406 -2.15 -17.78 28.74
CA LYS A 406 -2.02 -17.28 27.36
C LYS A 406 -3.30 -17.47 26.55
N ILE A 407 -4.03 -18.56 26.76
CA ILE A 407 -5.35 -18.78 26.12
C ILE A 407 -6.33 -17.66 26.52
N GLU A 408 -6.34 -17.24 27.78
CA GLU A 408 -7.25 -16.18 28.24
C GLU A 408 -6.82 -14.78 27.78
N THR A 409 -5.51 -14.55 27.63
CA THR A 409 -4.98 -13.30 27.07
C THR A 409 -5.33 -13.16 25.58
N VAL A 410 -5.19 -14.24 24.79
CA VAL A 410 -5.57 -14.25 23.36
C VAL A 410 -7.07 -14.07 23.16
N LYS A 411 -7.91 -14.68 24.02
CA LYS A 411 -9.37 -14.44 24.01
C LYS A 411 -9.72 -12.97 24.21
N ASN A 412 -9.05 -12.29 25.16
CA ASN A 412 -9.30 -10.88 25.43
C ASN A 412 -8.77 -9.97 24.33
N GLU A 413 -7.67 -10.34 23.68
CA GLU A 413 -7.11 -9.59 22.55
C GLU A 413 -7.99 -9.70 21.30
N ILE A 414 -8.51 -10.90 20.98
CA ILE A 414 -9.50 -11.12 19.91
C ILE A 414 -10.76 -10.30 20.18
N ARG A 415 -11.28 -10.31 21.42
CA ARG A 415 -12.45 -9.51 21.82
C ARG A 415 -12.20 -8.01 21.64
N SER A 416 -10.97 -7.53 21.87
CA SER A 416 -10.58 -6.13 21.68
C SER A 416 -10.39 -5.72 20.21
N ARG A 417 -9.94 -6.64 19.34
CA ARG A 417 -9.80 -6.39 17.89
C ARG A 417 -11.15 -6.32 17.20
N VAL A 418 -12.07 -7.24 17.52
CA VAL A 418 -13.45 -7.22 17.03
C VAL A 418 -14.16 -5.91 17.41
N PHE A 419 -13.86 -5.35 18.58
CA PHE A 419 -14.38 -4.03 18.99
C PHE A 419 -13.77 -2.85 18.22
N ARG A 420 -12.49 -2.96 17.81
CA ARG A 420 -11.73 -1.90 17.12
C ARG A 420 -12.07 -1.81 15.63
N GLU A 421 -12.20 -2.95 14.96
CA GLU A 421 -12.56 -3.01 13.53
C GLU A 421 -14.01 -2.58 13.32
N ARG A 422 -14.91 -2.89 14.25
CA ARG A 422 -16.26 -2.32 14.23
C ARG A 422 -16.23 -0.80 14.38
N GLY A 423 -15.32 -0.21 15.16
CA GLY A 423 -15.25 1.24 15.38
C GLY A 423 -14.84 2.10 14.17
N HIS A 424 -14.03 1.57 13.25
CA HIS A 424 -13.55 2.32 12.08
C HIS A 424 -14.57 2.39 10.94
N SER A 425 -15.39 1.35 10.77
CA SER A 425 -16.50 1.32 9.80
C SER A 425 -17.49 2.48 10.00
N TRP A 426 -17.86 2.81 11.23
CA TRP A 426 -18.93 3.79 11.49
C TRP A 426 -18.56 5.25 11.16
N VAL A 427 -17.27 5.59 11.12
CA VAL A 427 -16.84 6.96 10.78
C VAL A 427 -16.98 7.21 9.28
N GLU A 428 -16.68 6.21 8.44
CA GLU A 428 -16.85 6.33 6.99
C GLU A 428 -18.33 6.27 6.57
N TYR A 429 -19.13 5.37 7.17
CA TYR A 429 -20.58 5.35 6.92
C TYR A 429 -21.31 6.59 7.47
N GLY A 430 -20.83 7.18 8.57
CA GLY A 430 -21.39 8.42 9.11
C GLY A 430 -21.18 9.63 8.18
N VAL A 431 -19.98 9.76 7.59
CA VAL A 431 -19.68 10.86 6.65
C VAL A 431 -20.42 10.67 5.33
N TYR A 432 -20.47 9.45 4.80
CA TYR A 432 -21.27 9.15 3.60
C TYR A 432 -22.77 9.34 3.83
N GLY A 433 -23.30 8.94 4.98
CA GLY A 433 -24.71 9.15 5.33
C GLY A 433 -25.11 10.62 5.40
N VAL A 434 -24.24 11.48 5.95
CA VAL A 434 -24.47 12.94 5.99
C VAL A 434 -24.41 13.54 4.58
N LEU A 435 -23.46 13.11 3.73
CA LEU A 435 -23.34 13.59 2.36
C LEU A 435 -24.53 13.19 1.49
N VAL A 436 -24.98 11.93 1.58
CA VAL A 436 -26.17 11.44 0.87
C VAL A 436 -27.41 12.19 1.36
N TYR A 437 -27.56 12.43 2.66
CA TYR A 437 -28.69 13.19 3.20
C TYR A 437 -28.71 14.65 2.73
N ILE A 438 -27.54 15.30 2.61
CA ILE A 438 -27.41 16.65 2.06
C ILE A 438 -27.84 16.67 0.59
N VAL A 439 -27.36 15.73 -0.23
CA VAL A 439 -27.70 15.66 -1.66
C VAL A 439 -29.19 15.38 -1.86
N VAL A 440 -29.77 14.42 -1.12
CA VAL A 440 -31.21 14.11 -1.19
C VAL A 440 -32.05 15.31 -0.73
N SER A 441 -31.62 16.05 0.29
CA SER A 441 -32.32 17.25 0.75
C SER A 441 -32.28 18.38 -0.29
N ILE A 442 -31.14 18.59 -0.96
CA ILE A 442 -31.00 19.60 -2.02
C ILE A 442 -31.87 19.24 -3.23
N VAL A 443 -31.88 17.97 -3.64
CA VAL A 443 -32.71 17.49 -4.75
C VAL A 443 -34.20 17.59 -4.41
N SER A 444 -34.59 17.24 -3.18
CA SER A 444 -35.98 17.31 -2.72
C SER A 444 -36.50 18.75 -2.64
N VAL A 445 -35.67 19.71 -2.22
CA VAL A 445 -36.03 21.14 -2.24
C VAL A 445 -36.17 21.64 -3.67
N SER A 446 -35.32 21.15 -4.59
CA SER A 446 -35.36 21.53 -6.00
C SER A 446 -36.59 20.98 -6.72
N THR A 447 -37.08 19.80 -6.36
CA THR A 447 -38.30 19.21 -6.92
C THR A 447 -39.59 19.73 -6.29
N LEU A 448 -39.55 20.17 -5.02
CA LEU A 448 -40.68 20.83 -4.36
C LEU A 448 -40.91 22.26 -4.85
N VAL A 449 -39.88 22.95 -5.32
CA VAL A 449 -40.03 24.25 -5.99
C VAL A 449 -40.25 23.99 -7.48
N GLY A 450 -41.42 23.47 -7.83
CA GLY A 450 -41.89 23.53 -9.20
C GLY A 450 -41.96 25.01 -9.62
N TRP A 451 -41.10 25.42 -10.56
CA TRP A 451 -41.13 26.74 -11.17
C TRP A 451 -42.32 26.83 -12.12
N GLU A 452 -43.54 26.85 -11.57
CA GLU A 452 -44.70 27.34 -12.29
C GLU A 452 -45.01 28.77 -11.82
N GLU A 453 -45.44 29.60 -12.77
CA GLU A 453 -45.51 31.06 -12.76
C GLU A 453 -46.47 31.65 -11.71
N GLY A 454 -46.13 31.50 -10.42
CA GLY A 454 -46.79 32.16 -9.29
C GLY A 454 -46.08 33.43 -8.83
N PRO A 455 -46.77 34.35 -8.12
CA PRO A 455 -46.24 35.66 -7.77
C PRO A 455 -44.94 35.55 -6.97
N PHE A 456 -43.93 36.29 -7.42
CA PHE A 456 -42.51 36.13 -7.10
C PHE A 456 -42.12 36.38 -5.62
N LEU A 457 -42.98 37.02 -4.83
CA LEU A 457 -42.61 37.55 -3.50
C LEU A 457 -42.61 36.50 -2.35
N PRO A 458 -43.61 35.61 -2.20
CA PRO A 458 -43.65 34.64 -1.11
C PRO A 458 -42.54 33.59 -1.22
N ASN A 459 -42.16 33.21 -2.44
CA ASN A 459 -41.11 32.22 -2.69
C ASN A 459 -39.72 32.75 -2.34
N ILE A 460 -39.45 34.04 -2.56
CA ILE A 460 -38.19 34.68 -2.14
C ILE A 460 -38.11 34.76 -0.62
N ILE A 461 -39.21 35.12 0.05
CA ILE A 461 -39.23 35.17 1.52
C ILE A 461 -39.02 33.76 2.11
N LEU A 462 -39.68 32.74 1.56
CA LEU A 462 -39.49 31.36 1.99
C LEU A 462 -38.05 30.88 1.73
N PHE A 463 -37.47 31.23 0.59
CA PHE A 463 -36.09 30.91 0.25
C PHE A 463 -35.10 31.58 1.21
N ILE A 464 -35.27 32.86 1.53
CA ILE A 464 -34.43 33.59 2.50
C ILE A 464 -34.57 32.98 3.89
N ILE A 465 -35.80 32.66 4.32
CA ILE A 465 -36.07 32.00 5.59
C ILE A 465 -35.38 30.64 5.65
N MET A 466 -35.49 29.79 4.61
CA MET A 466 -34.81 28.49 4.55
C MET A 466 -33.29 28.64 4.53
N THR A 467 -32.76 29.62 3.79
CA THR A 467 -31.31 29.85 3.68
C THR A 467 -30.69 30.33 4.99
N ILE A 468 -31.46 31.01 5.85
CA ILE A 468 -31.00 31.48 7.16
C ILE A 468 -31.25 30.43 8.27
N LEU A 469 -32.40 29.75 8.27
CA LEU A 469 -32.72 28.75 9.29
C LEU A 469 -31.97 27.43 9.10
N TRP A 470 -31.58 27.07 7.88
CA TRP A 470 -30.85 25.83 7.63
C TRP A 470 -29.43 25.81 8.24
N PRO A 471 -28.61 26.87 8.11
CA PRO A 471 -27.34 26.98 8.83
C PRO A 471 -27.52 26.99 10.35
N LEU A 472 -28.57 27.66 10.86
CA LEU A 472 -28.82 27.75 12.30
C LEU A 472 -29.26 26.41 12.89
N THR A 473 -30.07 25.63 12.18
CA THR A 473 -30.45 24.27 12.60
C THR A 473 -29.27 23.31 12.51
N LEU A 474 -28.41 23.43 11.49
CA LEU A 474 -27.17 22.66 11.39
C LEU A 474 -26.21 22.98 12.56
N ILE A 475 -26.02 24.26 12.86
CA ILE A 475 -25.19 24.72 13.99
C ILE A 475 -25.79 24.22 15.31
N TYR A 476 -27.11 24.29 15.49
CA TYR A 476 -27.78 23.77 16.68
C TYR A 476 -27.59 22.25 16.84
N VAL A 477 -27.72 21.47 15.77
CA VAL A 477 -27.48 20.01 15.79
C VAL A 477 -26.02 19.70 16.10
N ILE A 478 -25.08 20.45 15.54
CA ILE A 478 -23.64 20.30 15.83
C ILE A 478 -23.38 20.62 17.32
N ILE A 479 -23.86 21.75 17.83
CA ILE A 479 -23.70 22.13 19.24
C ILE A 479 -24.34 21.09 20.17
N LEU A 480 -25.57 20.65 19.88
CA LEU A 480 -26.27 19.65 20.67
C LEU A 480 -25.54 18.30 20.65
N SER A 481 -24.96 17.91 19.50
CA SER A 481 -24.17 16.68 19.38
C SER A 481 -22.84 16.75 20.12
N ILE A 482 -22.22 17.93 20.21
CA ILE A 482 -21.03 18.18 21.04
C ILE A 482 -21.38 18.10 22.53
N ILE A 483 -22.47 18.74 22.95
CA ILE A 483 -22.92 18.72 24.35
C ILE A 483 -23.32 17.30 24.77
N LEU A 484 -24.07 16.57 23.95
CA LEU A 484 -24.46 15.18 24.22
C LEU A 484 -23.27 14.21 24.22
N ARG A 485 -22.21 14.51 23.45
CA ARG A 485 -20.96 13.74 23.45
C ARG A 485 -20.26 13.81 24.80
N GLU A 486 -20.28 14.95 25.47
CA GLU A 486 -19.69 15.09 26.81
C GLU A 486 -20.56 14.51 27.92
N TRP A 487 -21.89 14.50 27.75
CA TRP A 487 -22.80 14.17 28.84
C TRP A 487 -23.18 12.69 28.98
N VAL A 488 -23.27 11.92 27.89
CA VAL A 488 -23.97 10.60 27.96
C VAL A 488 -23.12 9.39 27.57
N GLY A 489 -22.00 9.55 26.87
CA GLY A 489 -21.31 8.39 26.29
C GLY A 489 -22.17 7.77 25.17
N TRP A 490 -21.68 7.81 23.95
CA TRP A 490 -22.50 7.67 22.74
C TRP A 490 -23.30 6.35 22.66
N HIS A 491 -24.65 6.46 22.67
CA HIS A 491 -25.55 5.42 22.15
C HIS A 491 -26.19 5.89 20.82
N PRO A 492 -25.75 5.37 19.65
CA PRO A 492 -26.17 5.86 18.32
C PRO A 492 -27.67 5.67 18.02
N PHE A 493 -28.37 4.81 18.77
CA PHE A 493 -29.82 4.62 18.67
C PHE A 493 -30.62 5.89 18.94
N LEU A 494 -30.14 6.78 19.83
CA LEU A 494 -30.85 8.02 20.14
C LEU A 494 -30.79 9.03 19.00
N LEU A 495 -29.71 9.05 18.21
CA LEU A 495 -29.56 9.96 17.07
C LEU A 495 -30.46 9.55 15.89
N ILE A 496 -30.55 8.24 15.64
CA ILE A 496 -31.45 7.67 14.62
C ILE A 496 -32.93 7.87 15.03
N ALA A 497 -33.25 7.67 16.31
CA ALA A 497 -34.58 7.94 16.82
C ALA A 497 -34.95 9.42 16.70
N PHE A 498 -34.03 10.34 17.01
CA PHE A 498 -34.27 11.78 16.95
C PHE A 498 -34.44 12.29 15.52
N THR A 499 -33.64 11.78 14.56
CA THR A 499 -33.79 12.09 13.13
C THR A 499 -35.07 11.51 12.55
N GLY A 500 -35.44 10.27 12.91
CA GLY A 500 -36.72 9.70 12.53
C GLY A 500 -37.92 10.51 13.06
N ILE A 501 -37.87 10.96 14.32
CA ILE A 501 -38.92 11.78 14.94
C ILE A 501 -39.00 13.16 14.28
N SER A 502 -37.87 13.81 13.98
CA SER A 502 -37.89 15.13 13.34
C SER A 502 -38.41 15.08 11.90
N THR A 503 -38.02 14.06 11.12
CA THR A 503 -38.57 13.83 9.78
C THR A 503 -40.06 13.53 9.84
N TRP A 504 -40.51 12.73 10.81
CA TRP A 504 -41.94 12.42 10.97
C TRP A 504 -42.77 13.65 11.37
N ILE A 505 -42.27 14.50 12.28
CA ILE A 505 -42.91 15.77 12.65
C ILE A 505 -42.98 16.71 11.44
N PHE A 506 -41.92 16.78 10.63
CA PHE A 506 -41.90 17.60 9.42
C PHE A 506 -42.95 17.12 8.40
N ILE A 507 -43.02 15.81 8.13
CA ILE A 507 -44.03 15.22 7.24
C ILE A 507 -45.45 15.46 7.79
N ALA A 508 -45.65 15.35 9.11
CA ALA A 508 -46.93 15.62 9.74
C ALA A 508 -47.35 17.10 9.63
N LEU A 509 -46.39 18.04 9.74
CA LEU A 509 -46.63 19.47 9.56
C LEU A 509 -46.95 19.82 8.10
N VAL A 510 -46.26 19.21 7.14
CA VAL A 510 -46.53 19.37 5.70
C VAL A 510 -47.89 18.78 5.31
N ARG A 511 -48.29 17.63 5.89
CA ARG A 511 -49.65 17.09 5.68
C ARG A 511 -50.73 17.99 6.29
N ARG A 512 -50.45 18.63 7.42
CA ARG A 512 -51.42 19.49 8.12
C ARG A 512 -51.60 20.85 7.45
N SER A 513 -50.66 21.31 6.63
CA SER A 513 -50.78 22.56 5.88
C SER A 513 -51.67 22.47 4.63
N GLY A 514 -52.31 21.32 4.39
CA GLY A 514 -53.32 21.18 3.33
C GLY A 514 -52.75 21.12 1.90
N VAL A 515 -51.44 20.96 1.75
CA VAL A 515 -50.78 20.79 0.45
C VAL A 515 -50.96 19.33 0.01
N SER A 516 -51.92 19.06 -0.87
CA SER A 516 -52.07 17.73 -1.47
C SER A 516 -51.05 17.55 -2.60
N MET A 517 -50.08 16.67 -2.39
CA MET A 517 -49.26 16.13 -3.47
C MET A 517 -50.02 15.00 -4.16
N GLU A 518 -50.66 15.28 -5.29
CA GLU A 518 -51.01 14.25 -6.27
C GLU A 518 -49.81 14.05 -7.20
N VAL A 519 -49.05 12.98 -6.98
CA VAL A 519 -48.01 12.54 -7.91
C VAL A 519 -48.68 11.63 -8.92
N THR A 520 -49.01 12.15 -10.10
CA THR A 520 -49.43 11.34 -11.24
C THR A 520 -48.20 10.92 -12.03
N MET A 521 -47.70 9.70 -11.76
CA MET A 521 -46.71 9.04 -12.62
C MET A 521 -47.40 8.54 -13.90
N LYS A 522 -46.73 8.72 -15.05
CA LYS A 522 -47.23 8.18 -16.33
C LYS A 522 -47.05 6.66 -16.35
N PRO A 523 -48.01 5.86 -16.86
CA PRO A 523 -47.96 4.39 -16.85
C PRO A 523 -46.74 3.76 -17.55
N GLU A 524 -46.05 4.51 -18.42
CA GLU A 524 -44.84 4.06 -19.11
C GLU A 524 -43.59 4.09 -18.20
N GLU A 525 -43.50 5.03 -17.27
CA GLU A 525 -42.37 5.14 -16.34
C GLU A 525 -42.42 4.06 -15.25
N GLU A 526 -43.63 3.66 -14.84
CA GLU A 526 -43.85 2.56 -13.90
C GLU A 526 -43.44 1.20 -14.51
N ARG A 527 -43.61 1.03 -15.82
CA ARG A 527 -43.18 -0.16 -16.57
C ARG A 527 -41.66 -0.24 -16.69
N GLU A 528 -40.98 0.86 -17.01
CA GLU A 528 -39.52 0.89 -17.10
C GLU A 528 -38.84 0.73 -15.74
N LEU A 529 -39.43 1.26 -14.65
CA LEU A 529 -38.91 1.03 -13.31
C LEU A 529 -39.08 -0.43 -12.88
N SER A 530 -40.22 -1.07 -13.16
CA SER A 530 -40.40 -2.48 -12.80
C SER A 530 -39.38 -3.40 -13.50
N LEU A 531 -39.11 -3.16 -14.80
CA LEU A 531 -38.14 -3.92 -15.59
C LEU A 531 -36.70 -3.70 -15.11
N ARG A 532 -36.34 -2.48 -14.70
CA ARG A 532 -35.01 -2.20 -14.15
C ARG A 532 -34.79 -2.79 -12.76
N THR A 533 -35.84 -2.89 -11.95
CA THR A 533 -35.72 -3.40 -10.57
C THR A 533 -35.61 -4.94 -10.56
N GLU A 534 -36.36 -5.64 -11.43
CA GLU A 534 -36.23 -7.10 -11.61
C GLU A 534 -34.84 -7.50 -12.17
N THR A 535 -34.26 -6.68 -13.06
CA THR A 535 -32.95 -7.01 -13.66
C THR A 535 -31.79 -6.86 -12.66
N ILE A 536 -31.93 -5.97 -11.68
CA ILE A 536 -30.91 -5.73 -10.64
C ILE A 536 -30.98 -6.79 -9.54
N GLU A 537 -32.18 -7.20 -9.10
CA GLU A 537 -32.32 -8.23 -8.06
C GLU A 537 -31.80 -9.61 -8.49
N TYR A 538 -32.01 -10.03 -9.74
CA TYR A 538 -31.54 -11.34 -10.22
C TYR A 538 -30.03 -11.40 -10.50
N GLY A 539 -29.39 -10.28 -10.83
CA GLY A 539 -27.95 -10.21 -11.11
C GLY A 539 -27.10 -10.30 -9.85
N ASP A 540 -27.58 -9.76 -8.74
CA ASP A 540 -26.83 -9.69 -7.49
C ASP A 540 -27.03 -10.93 -6.60
N LEU A 541 -28.21 -11.57 -6.65
CA LEU A 541 -28.44 -12.86 -5.97
C LEU A 541 -27.55 -13.98 -6.50
N ARG A 542 -27.34 -14.03 -7.83
CA ARG A 542 -26.50 -15.05 -8.47
C ARG A 542 -25.01 -14.91 -8.12
N LYS A 543 -24.54 -13.68 -7.93
CA LYS A 543 -23.16 -13.41 -7.48
C LYS A 543 -22.95 -13.74 -6.01
N LEU A 544 -23.98 -13.59 -5.18
CA LEU A 544 -23.93 -13.96 -3.77
C LEU A 544 -23.84 -15.49 -3.62
N GLU A 545 -24.68 -16.24 -4.35
CA GLU A 545 -24.69 -17.71 -4.35
C GLU A 545 -23.37 -18.30 -4.87
N GLU A 546 -22.76 -17.71 -5.91
CA GLU A 546 -21.44 -18.12 -6.40
C GLU A 546 -20.31 -17.84 -5.40
N SER A 547 -20.42 -16.77 -4.60
CA SER A 547 -19.42 -16.45 -3.57
C SER A 547 -19.53 -17.34 -2.32
N GLU A 548 -20.75 -17.70 -1.91
CA GLU A 548 -20.97 -18.61 -0.78
C GLU A 548 -20.55 -20.04 -1.13
N ALA A 549 -20.80 -20.49 -2.37
CA ALA A 549 -20.34 -21.79 -2.85
C ALA A 549 -18.80 -21.89 -2.92
N LEU A 550 -18.10 -20.79 -3.25
CA LEU A 550 -16.63 -20.74 -3.26
C LEU A 550 -16.00 -20.68 -1.86
N THR A 551 -16.78 -20.28 -0.85
CA THR A 551 -16.33 -20.19 0.54
C THR A 551 -16.62 -21.48 1.31
N ALA A 552 -17.57 -22.28 0.84
CA ALA A 552 -17.89 -23.60 1.38
C ALA A 552 -17.06 -24.75 0.77
N ALA A 553 -16.46 -24.55 -0.42
CA ALA A 553 -15.49 -25.45 -1.05
C ALA A 553 -14.08 -25.19 -0.52
#